data_AF-A0A7Y4QLB0-F1
#
_entry.id   AF-A0A7Y4QLB0-F1
#
_cell.length_a   1.000
_cell.length_b   1.000
_cell.length_c   1.000
_cell.angle_alpha   90.00
_cell.angle_beta   90.00
_cell.angle_gamma   90.00
#
_symmetry.space_group_name_H-M   'P 1'
#
loop_
_entity.id
_entity.type
_entity.pdbx_description
1 polymer ?
#
loop_
_entity_poly.entity_id
_entity_poly.type
_entity_poly.pdbx_seq_one_letter_code
_entity_poly.pdbx_strand_id
1 'polypeptide(L)'
;MKKTILTLTMVAVSVAAFAQGRVTFVNDSLHRYYFAADPAKLLAADAGLAGTGTVATTPSGKTLVSDLYIGTSAGSLSLYSSTTLSATLGTQNGANYSLAGFPGGTAIFVQVQVRDAAFASATLAGLGGSYSGYSQIFTMVPSTSAIAFNSIVNHGGTALSTWTDGTFNLDSIQAGNKGAIEIGLVPEPSSMALAGLGAASLLLFRRRK
;
A
#
# COMPACT_ATOMS: atom_id res chain seq x y z
N MET A 1 -1.66 14.93 -50.07
CA MET A 1 -1.45 15.72 -48.84
C MET A 1 -2.43 15.34 -47.73
N LYS A 2 -3.76 15.47 -47.90
CA LYS A 2 -4.74 15.12 -46.85
C LYS A 2 -4.66 13.65 -46.37
N LYS A 3 -4.46 12.70 -47.29
CA LYS A 3 -4.28 11.27 -46.96
C LYS A 3 -2.97 11.01 -46.20
N THR A 4 -1.89 11.68 -46.59
CA THR A 4 -0.56 11.52 -45.98
C THR A 4 -0.53 12.01 -44.53
N ILE A 5 -1.20 13.13 -44.24
CA ILE A 5 -1.33 13.66 -42.87
C ILE A 5 -2.12 12.67 -42.01
N LEU A 6 -3.25 12.16 -42.51
CA LEU A 6 -4.09 11.20 -41.79
C LEU A 6 -3.35 9.89 -41.46
N THR A 7 -2.54 9.37 -42.38
CA THR A 7 -1.71 8.17 -42.13
C THR A 7 -0.62 8.45 -41.09
N LEU A 8 0.03 9.61 -41.14
CA LEU A 8 1.02 10.00 -40.13
C LEU A 8 0.39 10.17 -38.74
N THR A 9 -0.84 10.70 -38.68
CA THR A 9 -1.56 10.85 -37.41
C THR A 9 -1.95 9.50 -36.85
N MET A 10 -2.44 8.55 -37.67
CA MET A 10 -2.73 7.19 -37.21
C MET A 10 -1.49 6.43 -36.74
N VAL A 11 -0.35 6.57 -37.45
CA VAL A 11 0.91 5.95 -37.01
C VAL A 11 1.37 6.56 -35.67
N ALA A 12 1.33 7.88 -35.52
CA ALA A 12 1.69 8.55 -34.26
C ALA A 12 0.79 8.14 -33.08
N VAL A 13 -0.53 8.03 -33.30
CA VAL A 13 -1.50 7.58 -32.28
C VAL A 13 -1.28 6.11 -31.92
N SER A 14 -0.92 5.27 -32.90
CA SER A 14 -0.62 3.86 -32.63
C SER A 14 0.67 3.67 -31.83
N VAL A 15 1.72 4.47 -32.04
CA VAL A 15 2.97 4.41 -31.24
C VAL A 15 2.73 4.84 -29.79
N ALA A 16 1.88 5.84 -29.55
CA ALA A 16 1.53 6.29 -28.20
C ALA A 16 0.81 5.21 -27.38
N ALA A 17 0.00 4.35 -28.03
CA ALA A 17 -0.66 3.23 -27.37
C ALA A 17 0.30 2.11 -26.92
N PHE A 18 1.48 1.98 -27.55
CA PHE A 18 2.52 1.01 -27.16
C PHE A 18 3.51 1.55 -26.11
N ALA A 19 3.44 2.84 -25.77
CA ALA A 19 4.33 3.43 -24.77
C ALA A 19 3.85 3.23 -23.32
N GLN A 20 2.64 2.73 -23.10
CA GLN A 20 2.05 2.60 -21.77
C GLN A 20 2.83 1.61 -20.90
N GLY A 21 3.26 2.07 -19.72
CA GLY A 21 3.99 1.24 -18.77
C GLY A 21 3.13 0.12 -18.22
N ARG A 22 3.75 -1.01 -17.88
CA ARG A 22 3.04 -2.18 -17.34
C ARG A 22 3.62 -2.68 -16.04
N VAL A 23 2.74 -2.99 -15.09
CA VAL A 23 3.11 -3.37 -13.74
C VAL A 23 2.26 -4.53 -13.19
N THR A 24 2.90 -5.43 -12.45
CA THR A 24 2.21 -6.43 -11.61
C THR A 24 2.17 -5.90 -10.18
N PHE A 25 0.95 -5.64 -9.69
CA PHE A 25 0.72 -5.30 -8.30
C PHE A 25 0.62 -6.57 -7.47
N VAL A 26 1.73 -6.96 -6.86
CA VAL A 26 1.86 -8.15 -6.01
C VAL A 26 2.92 -7.89 -4.95
N ASN A 27 2.88 -8.66 -3.88
CA ASN A 27 3.94 -8.71 -2.89
C ASN A 27 4.57 -10.11 -2.80
N ASP A 28 5.86 -10.15 -2.44
CA ASP A 28 6.63 -11.38 -2.29
C ASP A 28 6.83 -11.74 -0.81
N SER A 29 7.74 -12.69 -0.53
CA SER A 29 8.10 -13.11 0.83
C SER A 29 8.73 -12.02 1.69
N LEU A 30 9.29 -10.96 1.09
CA LEU A 30 10.00 -9.89 1.79
C LEU A 30 9.11 -8.65 2.00
N HIS A 31 8.00 -8.55 1.26
CA HIS A 31 7.07 -7.41 1.29
C HIS A 31 5.69 -7.78 1.84
N ARG A 32 5.64 -8.66 2.84
CA ARG A 32 4.37 -9.13 3.41
C ARG A 32 3.68 -8.07 4.24
N TYR A 33 2.37 -8.18 4.34
CA TYR A 33 1.53 -7.40 5.24
C TYR A 33 1.36 -8.15 6.55
N TYR A 34 1.35 -7.44 7.67
CA TYR A 34 1.17 -8.05 8.98
C TYR A 34 0.34 -7.15 9.90
N PHE A 35 -0.40 -7.76 10.82
CA PHE A 35 -1.06 -7.02 11.87
C PHE A 35 -0.03 -6.49 12.85
N ALA A 36 -0.28 -5.29 13.38
CA ALA A 36 0.54 -4.65 14.39
C ALA A 36 1.00 -5.64 15.47
N ALA A 37 2.29 -5.60 15.79
CA ALA A 37 2.89 -6.48 16.80
C ALA A 37 2.43 -6.12 18.22
N ASP A 38 2.02 -4.87 18.42
CA ASP A 38 1.40 -4.40 19.65
C ASP A 38 -0.12 -4.69 19.62
N PRO A 39 -0.63 -5.57 20.50
CA PRO A 39 -2.07 -5.87 20.56
C PRO A 39 -2.94 -4.66 20.87
N ALA A 40 -2.39 -3.60 21.50
CA ALA A 40 -3.13 -2.37 21.78
C ALA A 40 -3.45 -1.55 20.51
N LYS A 41 -2.76 -1.84 19.40
CA LYS A 41 -3.05 -1.29 18.08
C LYS A 41 -4.02 -2.17 17.28
N LEU A 42 -4.71 -3.11 17.90
CA LEU A 42 -5.71 -3.96 17.27
C LEU A 42 -7.04 -3.82 18.03
N LEU A 43 -8.15 -4.19 17.40
CA LEU A 43 -9.40 -4.34 18.13
C LEU A 43 -9.24 -5.45 19.16
N ALA A 44 -9.92 -5.35 20.30
CA ALA A 44 -9.80 -6.33 21.38
C ALA A 44 -10.10 -7.77 20.92
N ALA A 45 -11.04 -7.95 19.99
CA ALA A 45 -11.38 -9.24 19.40
C ALA A 45 -10.26 -9.82 18.51
N ASP A 46 -9.40 -8.95 17.97
CA ASP A 46 -8.34 -9.31 17.03
C ASP A 46 -6.95 -9.29 17.68
N ALA A 47 -6.85 -9.08 19.01
CA ALA A 47 -5.59 -9.02 19.75
C ALA A 47 -4.71 -10.27 19.56
N GLY A 48 -5.33 -11.44 19.35
CA GLY A 48 -4.62 -12.70 19.04
C GLY A 48 -3.95 -12.75 17.66
N LEU A 49 -4.23 -11.78 16.79
CA LEU A 49 -3.61 -11.66 15.47
C LEU A 49 -2.31 -10.85 15.50
N ALA A 50 -1.91 -10.30 16.64
CA ALA A 50 -0.73 -9.44 16.75
C ALA A 50 0.54 -10.11 16.19
N GLY A 51 1.23 -9.40 15.29
CA GLY A 51 2.45 -9.89 14.63
C GLY A 51 2.23 -11.04 13.64
N THR A 52 0.99 -11.37 13.29
CA THR A 52 0.69 -12.40 12.28
C THR A 52 0.51 -11.78 10.90
N GLY A 53 0.68 -12.58 9.85
CA GLY A 53 0.35 -12.16 8.49
C GLY A 53 -1.17 -11.93 8.33
N THR A 54 -1.56 -10.98 7.48
CA THR A 54 -2.97 -10.71 7.22
C THR A 54 -3.59 -11.70 6.23
N VAL A 55 -4.90 -11.94 6.29
CA VAL A 55 -5.63 -12.74 5.29
C VAL A 55 -6.93 -12.07 4.89
N ALA A 56 -7.51 -12.48 3.76
CA ALA A 56 -8.77 -11.93 3.23
C ALA A 56 -9.94 -11.88 4.23
N THR A 57 -10.00 -12.81 5.18
CA THR A 57 -11.11 -12.96 6.14
C THR A 57 -10.85 -12.31 7.49
N THR A 58 -9.70 -11.66 7.68
CA THR A 58 -9.36 -10.97 8.92
C THR A 58 -9.03 -9.50 8.63
N PRO A 59 -9.25 -8.59 9.59
CA PRO A 59 -9.77 -8.78 10.95
C PRO A 59 -11.30 -8.87 11.03
N SER A 60 -11.82 -9.19 12.21
CA SER A 60 -13.24 -9.53 12.42
C SER A 60 -14.19 -8.40 11.98
N GLY A 61 -15.07 -8.70 11.02
CA GLY A 61 -16.07 -7.73 10.53
C GLY A 61 -15.47 -6.60 9.67
N LYS A 62 -14.22 -6.73 9.23
CA LYS A 62 -13.50 -5.76 8.41
C LYS A 62 -13.05 -6.41 7.11
N THR A 63 -13.17 -5.67 6.01
CA THR A 63 -12.64 -6.09 4.71
C THR A 63 -11.44 -5.23 4.41
N LEU A 64 -10.25 -5.82 4.38
CA LEU A 64 -9.04 -5.08 4.03
C LEU A 64 -8.82 -5.08 2.52
N VAL A 65 -8.43 -3.92 2.00
CA VAL A 65 -7.99 -3.74 0.61
C VAL A 65 -6.60 -3.12 0.58
N SER A 66 -5.82 -3.54 -0.39
CA SER A 66 -4.52 -2.99 -0.74
C SER A 66 -4.67 -2.09 -1.96
N ASP A 67 -4.30 -0.83 -1.78
CA ASP A 67 -4.40 0.23 -2.77
C ASP A 67 -3.02 0.53 -3.35
N LEU A 68 -2.96 0.62 -4.68
CA LEU A 68 -1.79 1.06 -5.42
C LEU A 68 -1.92 2.55 -5.74
N TYR A 69 -1.11 3.36 -5.09
CA TYR A 69 -0.98 4.79 -5.40
C TYR A 69 0.24 5.00 -6.29
N ILE A 70 0.07 5.76 -7.38
CA ILE A 70 1.17 6.10 -8.29
C ILE A 70 1.18 7.59 -8.63
N GLY A 71 2.35 8.10 -9.00
CA GLY A 71 2.53 9.48 -9.42
C GLY A 71 3.87 9.74 -10.10
N THR A 72 3.98 10.93 -10.69
CA THR A 72 5.22 11.43 -11.31
C THR A 72 6.18 12.04 -10.29
N SER A 73 5.71 12.29 -9.07
CA SER A 73 6.52 12.76 -7.94
C SER A 73 5.99 12.18 -6.62
N ALA A 74 6.84 12.13 -5.60
CA ALA A 74 6.46 11.67 -4.26
C ALA A 74 5.34 12.51 -3.61
N GLY A 75 5.21 13.80 -4.00
CA GLY A 75 4.18 14.71 -3.47
C GLY A 75 2.84 14.67 -4.22
N SER A 76 2.74 13.92 -5.32
CA SER A 76 1.57 13.91 -6.20
C SER A 76 1.16 12.48 -6.56
N LEU A 77 0.87 11.68 -5.53
CA LEU A 77 0.36 10.32 -5.70
C LEU A 77 -1.17 10.31 -5.81
N SER A 78 -1.69 9.48 -6.71
CA SER A 78 -3.13 9.27 -6.90
C SER A 78 -3.45 7.77 -6.84
N LEU A 79 -4.63 7.44 -6.32
CA LEU A 79 -5.11 6.06 -6.31
C LEU A 79 -5.24 5.57 -7.76
N TYR A 80 -4.52 4.50 -8.09
CA TYR A 80 -4.58 3.88 -9.41
C TYR A 80 -5.51 2.69 -9.46
N SER A 81 -5.36 1.79 -8.49
CA SER A 81 -6.20 0.58 -8.38
C SER A 81 -6.20 0.05 -6.95
N SER A 82 -7.17 -0.82 -6.67
CA SER A 82 -7.31 -1.53 -5.40
C SER A 82 -7.43 -3.04 -5.66
N THR A 83 -6.90 -3.84 -4.76
CA THR A 83 -7.07 -5.30 -4.74
C THR A 83 -7.38 -5.76 -3.32
N THR A 84 -7.96 -6.95 -3.18
CA THR A 84 -8.22 -7.55 -1.87
C THR A 84 -7.01 -8.35 -1.40
N LEU A 85 -6.94 -8.57 -0.09
CA LEU A 85 -5.99 -9.53 0.47
C LEU A 85 -6.31 -10.95 -0.02
N SER A 86 -5.30 -11.81 -0.09
CA SER A 86 -5.47 -13.21 -0.51
C SER A 86 -5.69 -14.13 0.70
N ALA A 87 -5.97 -15.41 0.43
CA ALA A 87 -6.03 -16.43 1.47
C ALA A 87 -4.65 -16.77 2.06
N THR A 88 -3.56 -16.44 1.36
CA THR A 88 -2.19 -16.66 1.83
C THR A 88 -1.77 -15.53 2.76
N LEU A 89 -1.24 -15.89 3.92
CA LEU A 89 -0.84 -14.97 4.99
C LEU A 89 0.12 -13.87 4.50
N GLY A 90 -0.26 -12.64 4.78
CA GLY A 90 0.45 -11.41 4.49
C GLY A 90 0.51 -11.05 3.02
N THR A 91 -0.39 -11.59 2.18
CA THR A 91 -0.34 -11.39 0.73
C THR A 91 -1.61 -10.76 0.19
N GLN A 92 -1.50 -10.18 -1.00
CA GLN A 92 -2.63 -9.69 -1.77
C GLN A 92 -2.91 -10.53 -3.00
N ASN A 93 -4.14 -10.40 -3.54
CA ASN A 93 -4.46 -10.94 -4.85
C ASN A 93 -3.67 -10.14 -5.90
N GLY A 94 -2.74 -10.82 -6.57
CA GLY A 94 -1.90 -10.23 -7.60
C GLY A 94 -2.72 -9.79 -8.81
N ALA A 95 -2.41 -8.60 -9.36
CA ALA A 95 -3.10 -8.07 -10.53
C ALA A 95 -2.14 -7.37 -11.48
N ASN A 96 -2.42 -7.45 -12.78
CA ASN A 96 -1.62 -6.83 -13.84
C ASN A 96 -2.31 -5.59 -14.37
N TYR A 97 -1.58 -4.48 -14.46
CA TYR A 97 -2.10 -3.19 -14.88
C TYR A 97 -1.27 -2.56 -15.98
N SER A 98 -1.95 -1.98 -16.97
CA SER A 98 -1.35 -1.04 -17.91
C SER A 98 -1.58 0.37 -17.37
N LEU A 99 -0.54 1.17 -17.23
CA LEU A 99 -0.51 2.44 -16.49
C LEU A 99 -0.79 3.64 -17.40
N ALA A 100 -2.04 4.08 -17.46
CA ALA A 100 -2.44 5.16 -18.37
C ALA A 100 -1.75 6.48 -17.97
N GLY A 101 -1.09 7.14 -18.91
CA GLY A 101 -0.33 8.37 -18.65
C GLY A 101 1.06 8.16 -18.04
N PHE A 102 1.48 6.92 -17.78
CA PHE A 102 2.82 6.60 -17.27
C PHE A 102 3.55 5.72 -18.29
N PRO A 103 4.56 6.25 -19.00
CA PRO A 103 5.27 5.47 -20.00
C PRO A 103 6.14 4.39 -19.35
N GLY A 104 6.27 3.25 -20.03
CA GLY A 104 7.22 2.21 -19.64
C GLY A 104 8.66 2.72 -19.69
N GLY A 105 9.54 2.15 -18.86
CA GLY A 105 10.97 2.51 -18.85
C GLY A 105 11.28 3.83 -18.13
N THR A 106 10.27 4.57 -17.69
CA THR A 106 10.44 5.79 -16.88
C THR A 106 10.11 5.49 -15.43
N ALA A 107 10.98 5.89 -14.49
CA ALA A 107 10.72 5.71 -13.07
C ALA A 107 9.45 6.47 -12.64
N ILE A 108 8.60 5.78 -11.89
CA ILE A 108 7.40 6.35 -11.25
C ILE A 108 7.54 6.27 -9.73
N PHE A 109 6.81 7.12 -9.02
CA PHE A 109 6.67 7.04 -7.57
C PHE A 109 5.46 6.20 -7.22
N VAL A 110 5.62 5.33 -6.23
CA VAL A 110 4.61 4.36 -5.81
C VAL A 110 4.50 4.38 -4.29
N GLN A 111 3.27 4.21 -3.80
CA GLN A 111 3.01 3.87 -2.42
C GLN A 111 1.92 2.79 -2.38
N VAL A 112 2.10 1.82 -1.51
CA VAL A 112 1.06 0.84 -1.19
C VAL A 112 0.41 1.25 0.11
N GLN A 113 -0.92 1.34 0.10
CA GLN A 113 -1.71 1.62 1.29
C GLN A 113 -2.65 0.45 1.55
N VAL A 114 -2.75 0.00 2.79
CA VAL A 114 -3.74 -1.01 3.19
C VAL A 114 -4.77 -0.34 4.09
N ARG A 115 -6.05 -0.58 3.83
CA ARG A 115 -7.14 0.03 4.60
C ARG A 115 -8.34 -0.89 4.74
N ASP A 116 -9.16 -0.59 5.74
CA ASP A 116 -10.57 -1.00 5.77
C ASP A 116 -11.31 -0.42 4.55
N ALA A 117 -11.96 -1.30 3.79
CA ALA A 117 -12.71 -0.99 2.57
C ALA A 117 -13.86 -0.01 2.81
N ALA A 118 -14.33 0.12 4.06
CA ALA A 118 -15.36 1.09 4.44
C ALA A 118 -14.91 2.56 4.30
N PHE A 119 -13.61 2.83 4.18
CA PHE A 119 -13.05 4.18 4.08
C PHE A 119 -12.41 4.44 2.71
N ALA A 120 -12.38 5.68 2.25
CA ALA A 120 -11.84 6.02 0.93
C ALA A 120 -10.30 6.05 0.85
N SER A 121 -9.61 6.10 1.99
CA SER A 121 -8.14 6.07 2.08
C SER A 121 -7.68 5.48 3.40
N ALA A 122 -6.44 5.01 3.46
CA ALA A 122 -5.86 4.52 4.72
C ALA A 122 -5.81 5.62 5.78
N THR A 123 -5.70 6.89 5.40
CA THR A 123 -5.66 8.01 6.35
C THR A 123 -7.01 8.21 7.01
N LEU A 124 -8.08 8.14 6.23
CA LEU A 124 -9.43 8.20 6.77
C LEU A 124 -9.75 6.96 7.61
N ALA A 125 -9.27 5.78 7.23
CA ALA A 125 -9.42 4.57 8.03
C ALA A 125 -8.74 4.71 9.40
N GLY A 126 -7.48 5.18 9.44
CA GLY A 126 -6.75 5.39 10.69
C GLY A 126 -7.41 6.46 11.57
N LEU A 127 -7.80 7.60 11.01
CA LEU A 127 -8.51 8.66 11.75
C LEU A 127 -9.89 8.21 12.25
N GLY A 128 -10.55 7.30 11.53
CA GLY A 128 -11.81 6.69 11.90
C GLY A 128 -11.69 5.51 12.87
N GLY A 129 -10.51 5.29 13.48
CA GLY A 129 -10.29 4.21 14.43
C GLY A 129 -10.38 2.82 13.80
N SER A 130 -10.06 2.70 12.51
CA SER A 130 -10.04 1.43 11.77
C SER A 130 -8.64 1.06 11.29
N TYR A 131 -8.53 -0.13 10.72
CA TYR A 131 -7.28 -0.70 10.27
C TYR A 131 -6.70 0.06 9.08
N SER A 132 -5.43 0.45 9.20
CA SER A 132 -4.68 1.14 8.17
C SER A 132 -3.19 0.76 8.23
N GLY A 133 -2.50 0.89 7.09
CA GLY A 133 -1.07 0.67 6.96
C GLY A 133 -0.53 1.29 5.67
N TYR A 134 0.76 1.63 5.64
CA TYR A 134 1.40 2.26 4.49
C TYR A 134 2.80 1.70 4.29
N SER A 135 3.21 1.57 3.04
CA SER A 135 4.63 1.53 2.71
C SER A 135 5.22 2.94 2.78
N GLN A 136 6.54 3.01 2.88
CA GLN A 136 7.27 4.19 2.43
C GLN A 136 6.97 4.45 0.94
N ILE A 137 7.14 5.70 0.50
CA ILE A 137 7.11 6.00 -0.93
C ILE A 137 8.41 5.47 -1.54
N PHE A 138 8.28 4.70 -2.61
CA PHE A 138 9.41 4.13 -3.35
C PHE A 138 9.26 4.43 -4.83
N THR A 139 10.28 4.09 -5.61
CA THR A 139 10.30 4.20 -7.05
C THR A 139 10.35 2.84 -7.71
N MET A 140 9.79 2.73 -8.90
CA MET A 140 9.99 1.57 -9.77
C MET A 140 9.89 1.96 -11.24
N VAL A 141 10.39 1.11 -12.13
CA VAL A 141 10.37 1.29 -13.59
C VAL A 141 9.35 0.33 -14.22
N PRO A 142 8.21 0.83 -14.73
CA PRO A 142 7.21 -0.02 -15.38
C PRO A 142 7.77 -0.65 -16.65
N SER A 143 7.26 -1.84 -17.00
CA SER A 143 7.73 -2.54 -18.20
C SER A 143 7.42 -1.73 -19.46
N THR A 144 8.38 -1.70 -20.38
CA THR A 144 8.19 -1.24 -21.77
C THR A 144 7.60 -2.32 -22.67
N SER A 145 7.47 -3.56 -22.17
CA SER A 145 6.98 -4.68 -22.94
C SER A 145 5.46 -4.63 -23.12
N ALA A 146 5.00 -4.97 -24.32
CA ALA A 146 3.57 -5.14 -24.60
C ALA A 146 3.00 -6.48 -24.09
N ILE A 147 3.81 -7.33 -23.44
CA ILE A 147 3.36 -8.64 -22.91
C ILE A 147 3.86 -8.90 -21.49
N ALA A 148 5.02 -8.38 -21.10
CA ALA A 148 5.58 -8.55 -19.77
C ALA A 148 5.15 -7.43 -18.82
N PHE A 149 5.01 -7.76 -17.54
CA PHE A 149 4.68 -6.84 -16.47
C PHE A 149 5.80 -6.89 -15.44
N ASN A 150 6.30 -5.73 -15.04
CA ASN A 150 7.30 -5.64 -13.99
C ASN A 150 6.60 -5.67 -12.63
N SER A 151 7.02 -6.54 -11.72
CA SER A 151 6.47 -6.54 -10.36
C SER A 151 6.90 -5.30 -9.57
N ILE A 152 6.00 -4.75 -8.76
CA ILE A 152 6.32 -3.60 -7.89
C ILE A 152 7.38 -3.91 -6.82
N VAL A 153 7.72 -5.17 -6.60
CA VAL A 153 8.77 -5.62 -5.67
C VAL A 153 10.04 -6.11 -6.36
N ASN A 154 10.14 -6.02 -7.69
CA ASN A 154 11.30 -6.55 -8.41
C ASN A 154 12.52 -5.63 -8.31
N HIS A 155 13.54 -6.02 -7.55
CA HIS A 155 14.82 -5.28 -7.46
C HIS A 155 15.76 -5.45 -8.67
N GLY A 156 15.41 -6.30 -9.64
CA GLY A 156 16.22 -6.52 -10.84
C GLY A 156 16.31 -5.28 -11.73
N GLY A 157 17.45 -5.06 -12.40
CA GLY A 157 17.79 -3.79 -13.05
C GLY A 157 16.83 -3.24 -14.11
N THR A 158 15.96 -4.06 -14.73
CA THR A 158 14.98 -3.61 -15.74
C THR A 158 13.64 -3.15 -15.14
N ALA A 159 13.29 -3.60 -13.94
CA ALA A 159 12.10 -3.15 -13.20
C ALA A 159 12.47 -2.19 -12.08
N LEU A 160 13.64 -2.39 -11.49
CA LEU A 160 14.29 -1.65 -10.41
C LEU A 160 13.29 -0.99 -9.46
N SER A 161 12.64 -1.81 -8.64
CA SER A 161 11.92 -1.32 -7.46
C SER A 161 12.91 -0.96 -6.35
N THR A 162 12.71 0.20 -5.75
CA THR A 162 13.39 0.63 -4.53
C THR A 162 12.57 0.37 -3.27
N TRP A 163 11.49 -0.43 -3.37
CA TRP A 163 10.81 -0.92 -2.18
C TRP A 163 11.80 -1.73 -1.34
N THR A 164 12.13 -1.21 -0.17
CA THR A 164 13.00 -1.90 0.79
C THR A 164 12.29 -3.09 1.39
N ASP A 165 13.03 -4.18 1.55
CA ASP A 165 12.56 -5.39 2.24
C ASP A 165 12.02 -5.07 3.63
N GLY A 166 11.02 -5.84 4.04
CA GLY A 166 10.45 -5.76 5.36
C GLY A 166 11.46 -6.05 6.47
N THR A 167 11.26 -5.43 7.62
CA THR A 167 12.12 -5.63 8.79
C THR A 167 11.48 -6.51 9.85
N PHE A 168 10.15 -6.65 9.85
CA PHE A 168 9.44 -7.46 10.82
C PHE A 168 9.58 -8.94 10.50
N ASN A 169 9.87 -9.77 11.51
CA ASN A 169 10.08 -11.19 11.29
C ASN A 169 8.76 -11.96 11.19
N LEU A 170 8.53 -12.65 10.06
CA LEU A 170 7.33 -13.47 9.83
C LEU A 170 7.68 -14.94 9.58
N ASP A 171 8.73 -15.42 10.23
CA ASP A 171 9.16 -16.83 10.15
C ASP A 171 8.06 -17.81 10.60
N SER A 172 7.07 -17.34 11.35
CA SER A 172 5.85 -18.10 11.71
C SER A 172 5.00 -18.49 10.50
N ILE A 173 5.09 -17.76 9.39
CA ILE A 173 4.47 -18.12 8.10
C ILE A 173 5.39 -19.12 7.38
N GLN A 174 6.64 -18.72 7.18
CA GLN A 174 7.71 -19.52 6.58
C GLN A 174 9.05 -18.84 6.87
N ALA A 175 10.08 -19.64 7.15
CA ALA A 175 11.42 -19.13 7.40
C ALA A 175 11.91 -18.20 6.28
N GLY A 176 12.39 -17.01 6.66
CA GLY A 176 12.86 -15.97 5.75
C GLY A 176 11.80 -14.94 5.37
N ASN A 177 10.52 -15.13 5.71
CA ASN A 177 9.49 -14.15 5.40
C ASN A 177 9.64 -12.88 6.24
N LYS A 178 9.42 -11.73 5.61
CA LYS A 178 9.48 -10.40 6.24
C LYS A 178 8.22 -9.58 6.00
N GLY A 179 7.82 -8.87 7.05
CA GLY A 179 6.72 -7.91 7.03
C GLY A 179 7.21 -6.51 6.69
N ALA A 180 6.69 -5.92 5.62
CA ALA A 180 7.02 -4.58 5.16
C ALA A 180 5.94 -3.53 5.49
N ILE A 181 4.67 -3.93 5.65
CA ILE A 181 3.58 -3.03 6.04
C ILE A 181 2.90 -3.54 7.30
N GLU A 182 3.01 -2.74 8.37
CA GLU A 182 2.24 -2.93 9.60
C GLU A 182 0.81 -2.41 9.39
N ILE A 183 -0.18 -3.22 9.78
CA ILE A 183 -1.60 -2.88 9.71
C ILE A 183 -2.14 -2.84 11.13
N GLY A 184 -2.64 -1.67 11.53
CA GLY A 184 -3.18 -1.48 12.87
C GLY A 184 -4.14 -0.31 12.96
N LEU A 185 -4.67 -0.12 14.14
CA LEU A 185 -5.45 1.02 14.56
C LEU A 185 -4.50 2.16 14.90
N VAL A 186 -4.84 3.37 14.46
CA VAL A 186 -4.24 4.59 14.97
C VAL A 186 -5.07 5.01 16.18
N PRO A 187 -4.47 5.25 17.37
CA PRO A 187 -5.22 5.73 18.51
C PRO A 187 -5.98 7.00 18.14
N GLU A 188 -7.30 7.03 18.41
CA GLU A 188 -8.13 8.17 18.01
C GLU A 188 -7.56 9.47 18.61
N PRO A 189 -7.51 10.57 17.83
CA PRO A 189 -7.03 11.86 18.33
C PRO A 189 -7.79 12.35 19.58
N SER A 190 -9.07 11.99 19.68
CA SER A 190 -9.96 12.24 20.84
C SER A 190 -9.45 11.59 22.13
N SER A 191 -8.99 10.34 22.07
CA SER A 191 -8.43 9.59 23.21
C SER A 191 -7.17 10.25 23.74
N MET A 192 -6.31 10.72 22.83
CA MET A 192 -5.08 11.44 23.18
C MET A 192 -5.38 12.82 23.77
N ALA A 193 -6.34 13.54 23.19
CA ALA A 193 -6.80 14.82 23.73
C ALA A 193 -7.44 14.66 25.12
N LEU A 194 -8.25 13.62 25.32
CA LEU A 194 -8.88 13.33 26.62
C LEU A 194 -7.85 12.92 27.66
N ALA A 195 -6.88 12.07 27.31
CA ALA A 195 -5.80 11.70 28.22
C ALA A 195 -4.94 12.93 28.60
N GLY A 196 -4.65 13.80 27.63
CA GLY A 196 -3.95 15.07 27.86
C GLY A 196 -4.73 16.03 28.78
N LEU A 197 -6.04 16.18 28.57
CA LEU A 197 -6.92 16.96 29.43
C LEU A 197 -7.04 16.36 30.83
N GLY A 198 -7.13 15.03 30.94
CA GLY A 198 -7.13 14.31 32.21
C GLY A 198 -5.84 14.56 33.00
N ALA A 199 -4.68 14.42 32.37
CA ALA A 199 -3.39 14.71 32.99
C ALA A 199 -3.26 16.20 33.39
N ALA A 200 -3.73 17.13 32.54
CA ALA A 200 -3.73 18.56 32.86
C ALA A 200 -4.63 18.87 34.06
N SER A 201 -5.80 18.25 34.16
CA SER A 201 -6.71 18.43 35.29
C SER A 201 -6.08 17.95 36.61
N LEU A 202 -5.41 16.80 36.61
CA LEU A 202 -4.69 16.27 37.77
C LEU A 202 -3.57 17.23 38.24
N LEU A 203 -2.86 17.86 37.31
CA LEU A 203 -1.81 18.84 37.64
C LEU A 203 -2.38 20.14 38.22
N LEU A 204 -3.54 20.60 37.72
CA LEU A 204 -4.24 21.76 38.25
C LEU A 204 -4.75 21.53 39.68
N PHE A 205 -5.31 20.35 39.97
CA PHE A 205 -5.82 20.01 41.30
C PHE A 205 -4.72 19.66 42.31
N ARG A 206 -3.54 19.23 41.86
CA ARG A 206 -2.38 18.96 42.73
C ARG A 206 -1.75 20.23 43.33
N ARG A 207 -1.99 21.41 42.75
CA ARG A 207 -1.38 22.69 43.17
C ARG A 207 -2.07 23.37 44.37
N ARG A 208 -3.14 22.80 44.90
CA ARG A 208 -3.82 23.32 46.11
C ARG A 208 -3.34 22.59 47.37
N LYS A 209 -2.15 22.93 47.84
CA LYS A 209 -1.73 22.83 49.24
C LYS A 209 -0.86 24.04 49.58
#